data_AF-M5CG09-F1
#
_entry.id   AF-M5CG09-F1
#
_cell.length_a   1.000
_cell.length_b   1.000
_cell.length_c   1.000
_cell.angle_alpha   90.00
_cell.angle_beta   90.00
_cell.angle_gamma   90.00
#
_symmetry.space_group_name_H-M   'P 1'
#
loop_
_entity.id
_entity.type
_entity.pdbx_description
1 polymer ?
#
loop_
_entity_poly.entity_id
_entity_poly.type
_entity_poly.pdbx_seq_one_letter_code
_entity_poly.pdbx_strand_id
1 'polypeptide(L)'
;MLAALGYDSMEAFVRDTVPDSIRVDAQVVSEHSIPALSESEMLRRAEEVANMNEKKRSFIGMGYWNAVVPQVILRNILENPSWYTPYTPYQPEIAQGRLESLINFQTMASSLTGLPISNASLLDEGTAAAEAMVMAFAHHGQKRKTFVVDQGVSPQSLAVLRTRAGGFGIRLVVGDVAKLIVPRC
;
A
#
# COMPACT_ATOMS: atom_id res chain seq x y z
N MET A 1 -11.68 11.28 33.89
CA MET A 1 -10.45 10.50 33.61
C MET A 1 -9.28 11.06 34.41
N LEU A 2 -8.88 12.32 34.21
CA LEU A 2 -7.72 12.93 34.88
C LEU A 2 -7.75 12.80 36.41
N ALA A 3 -8.86 13.15 37.06
CA ALA A 3 -9.00 12.99 38.52
C ALA A 3 -8.80 11.54 39.02
N ALA A 4 -9.21 10.53 38.24
CA ALA A 4 -9.00 9.12 38.59
C ALA A 4 -7.52 8.69 38.43
N LEU A 5 -6.77 9.41 37.60
CA LEU A 5 -5.32 9.28 37.44
C LEU A 5 -4.54 10.20 38.39
N GLY A 6 -5.23 11.01 39.22
CA GLY A 6 -4.60 11.94 40.16
C GLY A 6 -4.08 13.25 39.55
N TYR A 7 -4.57 13.64 38.36
CA TYR A 7 -4.17 14.88 37.68
C TYR A 7 -5.29 15.91 37.66
N ASP A 8 -4.89 17.19 37.82
CA ASP A 8 -5.79 18.34 37.78
C ASP A 8 -5.94 18.94 36.37
N SER A 9 -5.05 18.60 35.43
CA SER A 9 -5.07 19.11 34.05
C SER A 9 -4.44 18.14 33.06
N MET A 10 -4.77 18.32 31.78
CA MET A 10 -4.15 17.56 30.68
C MET A 10 -2.67 17.91 30.56
N GLU A 11 -2.32 19.18 30.77
CA GLU A 11 -0.95 19.70 30.70
C GLU A 11 -0.03 19.03 31.73
N ALA A 12 -0.52 18.87 32.97
CA ALA A 12 0.21 18.15 34.02
C ALA A 12 0.43 16.68 33.65
N PHE A 13 -0.62 16.00 33.16
CA PHE A 13 -0.53 14.61 32.72
C PHE A 13 0.47 14.42 31.56
N VAL A 14 0.41 15.29 30.54
CA VAL A 14 1.30 15.22 29.38
C VAL A 14 2.75 15.51 29.78
N ARG A 15 2.99 16.49 30.66
CA ARG A 15 4.34 16.81 31.16
C ARG A 15 4.98 15.62 31.87
N ASP A 16 4.21 14.88 32.65
CA ASP A 16 4.74 13.74 33.40
C ASP A 16 4.89 12.49 32.50
N THR A 17 4.20 12.45 31.36
CA THR A 17 4.23 11.31 30.42
C THR A 17 5.31 11.45 29.34
N VAL A 18 5.54 12.66 28.83
CA VAL A 18 6.47 12.93 27.71
C VAL A 18 7.72 13.65 28.24
N PRO A 19 8.92 13.08 28.09
CA PRO A 19 10.15 13.74 28.53
C PRO A 19 10.36 15.10 27.87
N ASP A 20 10.71 16.10 28.67
CA ASP A 20 10.90 17.49 28.20
C ASP A 20 11.92 17.60 27.06
N SER A 21 12.96 16.75 27.04
CA SER A 21 14.03 16.78 26.03
C SER A 21 13.56 16.49 24.60
N ILE A 22 12.40 15.84 24.44
CA ILE A 22 11.82 15.50 23.13
C ILE A 22 10.46 16.18 22.90
N ARG A 23 10.03 17.02 23.84
CA ARG A 23 8.74 17.69 23.75
C ARG A 23 8.82 18.83 22.74
N VAL A 24 7.87 18.87 21.81
CA VAL A 24 7.76 19.97 20.85
C VAL A 24 7.17 21.19 21.55
N ASP A 25 7.83 22.35 21.38
CA ASP A 25 7.34 23.61 21.92
C ASP A 25 6.01 24.01 21.25
N ALA A 26 5.06 24.50 22.05
CA ALA A 26 3.74 24.93 21.60
C ALA A 26 3.80 26.07 20.56
N GLN A 27 4.93 26.77 20.44
CA GLN A 27 5.14 27.81 19.44
C GLN A 27 5.46 27.26 18.03
N VAL A 28 5.85 25.98 17.90
CA VAL A 28 6.28 25.38 16.62
C VAL A 28 5.09 25.05 15.72
N VAL A 29 3.98 24.57 16.29
CA VAL A 29 2.76 24.25 15.56
C VAL A 29 1.61 24.97 16.26
N SER A 30 1.03 25.95 15.59
CA SER A 30 -0.10 26.73 16.11
C SER A 30 -1.26 26.76 15.14
N GLU A 31 -2.47 27.02 15.65
CA GLU A 31 -3.65 27.28 14.83
C GLU A 31 -3.47 28.47 13.88
N HIS A 32 -2.51 29.36 14.15
CA HIS A 32 -2.12 30.40 13.20
C HIS A 32 -1.37 29.84 11.99
N SER A 33 -0.54 28.82 12.18
CA SER A 33 0.22 28.18 11.10
C SER A 33 -0.62 27.17 10.30
N ILE A 34 -1.54 26.47 10.96
CA ILE A 34 -2.47 25.51 10.35
C ILE A 34 -3.85 25.76 10.98
N PRO A 35 -4.69 26.62 10.37
CA PRO A 35 -6.00 26.93 10.92
C PRO A 35 -6.92 25.70 10.89
N ALA A 36 -7.63 25.49 12.00
CA ALA A 36 -8.69 24.49 12.05
C ALA A 36 -9.85 24.95 11.14
N LEU A 37 -10.26 24.07 10.24
CA LEU A 37 -11.44 24.27 9.40
C LEU A 37 -12.60 23.46 9.98
N SER A 38 -13.81 24.01 9.94
CA SER A 38 -15.01 23.20 10.09
C SER A 38 -15.12 22.15 8.97
N GLU A 39 -15.94 21.12 9.17
CA GLU A 39 -16.16 20.08 8.16
C GLU A 39 -16.59 20.66 6.80
N SER A 40 -17.51 21.63 6.80
CA SER A 40 -17.98 22.28 5.59
C SER A 40 -16.92 23.14 4.91
N GLU A 41 -16.06 23.78 5.68
CA GLU A 41 -14.92 24.55 5.12
C GLU A 41 -13.87 23.62 4.53
N MET A 42 -13.57 22.51 5.21
CA MET A 42 -12.62 21.51 4.72
C MET A 42 -13.12 20.84 3.45
N LEU A 43 -14.41 20.48 3.38
CA LEU A 43 -15.01 19.89 2.19
C LEU A 43 -14.95 20.84 1.00
N ARG A 44 -15.37 22.10 1.19
CA ARG A 44 -15.27 23.13 0.15
C ARG A 44 -13.83 23.32 -0.33
N ARG A 45 -12.87 23.35 0.60
CA ARG A 45 -11.45 23.46 0.25
C ARG A 45 -10.96 22.25 -0.54
N ALA A 46 -11.36 21.04 -0.17
CA ALA A 46 -11.02 19.82 -0.90
C ALA A 46 -11.60 19.83 -2.32
N GLU A 47 -12.84 20.30 -2.49
CA GLU A 47 -13.48 20.46 -3.80
C GLU A 47 -12.75 21.48 -4.67
N GLU A 48 -12.33 22.62 -4.13
CA GLU A 48 -11.51 23.62 -4.85
C GLU A 48 -10.22 23.00 -5.40
N VAL A 49 -9.50 22.25 -4.57
CA VAL A 49 -8.26 21.56 -4.97
C VAL A 49 -8.57 20.47 -6.00
N ALA A 50 -9.62 19.69 -5.79
CA ALA A 50 -10.03 18.63 -6.72
C ALA A 50 -10.41 19.18 -8.10
N ASN A 51 -11.02 20.38 -8.15
CA ASN A 51 -11.40 21.06 -9.40
C ASN A 51 -10.20 21.59 -10.20
N MET A 52 -9.00 21.62 -9.62
CA MET A 52 -7.76 21.91 -10.36
C MET A 52 -7.29 20.72 -11.22
N ASN A 53 -7.80 19.51 -10.97
CA ASN A 53 -7.42 18.32 -11.72
C ASN A 53 -8.21 18.20 -13.05
N GLU A 54 -7.52 17.87 -14.14
CA GLU A 54 -8.16 17.60 -15.42
C GLU A 54 -8.49 16.11 -15.59
N LYS A 55 -9.78 15.78 -15.60
CA LYS A 55 -10.25 14.41 -15.90
C LYS A 55 -10.15 14.16 -17.41
N LYS A 56 -9.18 13.34 -17.83
CA LYS A 56 -9.00 12.92 -19.24
C LYS A 56 -9.38 11.45 -19.44
N ARG A 57 -9.64 11.09 -20.70
CA ARG A 57 -9.62 9.69 -21.12
C ARG A 57 -8.17 9.28 -21.31
N SER A 58 -7.62 8.57 -20.34
CA SER A 58 -6.21 8.15 -20.33
C SER A 58 -6.06 6.75 -20.93
N PHE A 59 -5.34 6.66 -22.04
CA PHE A 59 -4.92 5.41 -22.68
C PHE A 59 -3.41 5.17 -22.57
N ILE A 60 -2.79 5.74 -21.54
CA ILE A 60 -1.35 5.60 -21.25
C ILE A 60 -1.01 4.15 -20.93
N GLY A 61 -1.91 3.44 -20.24
CA GLY A 61 -1.68 2.06 -19.79
C GLY A 61 -0.65 2.02 -18.66
N MET A 62 0.45 1.30 -18.88
CA MET A 62 1.56 1.19 -17.90
C MET A 62 1.10 0.70 -16.52
N GLY A 63 0.25 -0.32 -16.44
CA GLY A 63 -0.20 -0.89 -15.16
C GLY A 63 -1.49 -0.28 -14.60
N TYR A 64 -1.99 0.82 -15.19
CA TYR A 64 -3.23 1.46 -14.76
C TYR A 64 -4.20 1.60 -15.93
N TRP A 65 -5.37 0.99 -15.78
CA TRP A 65 -6.44 1.02 -16.77
C TRP A 65 -7.74 1.44 -16.12
N ASN A 66 -8.49 2.31 -16.80
CA ASN A 66 -9.77 2.75 -16.27
C ASN A 66 -10.76 1.56 -16.26
N ALA A 67 -11.45 1.37 -15.14
CA ALA A 67 -12.43 0.32 -14.95
C ALA A 67 -13.75 0.91 -14.44
N VAL A 68 -14.87 0.33 -14.88
CA VAL A 68 -16.19 0.71 -14.35
C VAL A 68 -16.38 0.01 -13.01
N VAL A 69 -16.30 0.75 -11.91
CA VAL A 69 -16.63 0.23 -10.58
C VAL A 69 -18.16 0.09 -10.48
N PRO A 70 -18.69 -1.12 -10.25
CA PRO A 70 -20.12 -1.31 -10.08
C PRO A 70 -20.66 -0.46 -8.93
N GLN A 71 -21.74 0.29 -9.17
CA GLN A 71 -22.29 1.24 -8.18
C GLN A 71 -22.70 0.58 -6.87
N VAL A 72 -23.15 -0.68 -6.93
CA VAL A 72 -23.47 -1.47 -5.73
C VAL A 72 -22.24 -1.73 -4.87
N ILE A 73 -21.05 -1.90 -5.47
CA ILE A 73 -19.78 -2.09 -4.75
C ILE A 73 -19.30 -0.75 -4.18
N LEU A 74 -19.32 0.31 -5.00
CA LEU A 74 -18.94 1.66 -4.55
C LEU A 74 -19.74 2.06 -3.30
N ARG A 75 -21.06 1.96 -3.37
CA ARG A 75 -21.94 2.44 -2.30
C ARG A 75 -21.92 1.57 -1.05
N ASN A 76 -21.91 0.24 -1.21
CA ASN A 76 -22.13 -0.68 -0.07
C ASN A 76 -20.83 -1.23 0.53
N ILE A 77 -19.69 -1.04 -0.12
CA ILE A 77 -18.37 -1.48 0.36
C ILE A 77 -17.45 -0.27 0.55
N LEU A 78 -17.11 0.46 -0.51
CA LEU A 78 -16.09 1.52 -0.44
C LEU A 78 -16.55 2.73 0.38
N GLU A 79 -17.82 3.11 0.28
CA GLU A 79 -18.42 4.22 1.04
C GLU A 79 -19.06 3.77 2.37
N ASN A 80 -18.90 2.50 2.77
CA ASN A 80 -19.55 1.95 3.95
C ASN A 80 -18.54 1.72 5.11
N PRO A 81 -18.66 2.46 6.23
CA PRO A 81 -17.71 2.35 7.35
C PRO A 81 -17.65 0.95 7.95
N SER A 82 -18.72 0.16 7.86
CA SER A 82 -18.72 -1.23 8.36
C SER A 82 -17.70 -2.12 7.63
N TRP A 83 -17.24 -1.73 6.43
CA TRP A 83 -16.23 -2.44 5.65
C TRP A 83 -14.82 -1.87 5.80
N TYR A 84 -14.66 -0.54 5.93
CA TYR A 84 -13.33 0.09 5.95
C TYR A 84 -12.82 0.51 7.34
N THR A 85 -13.67 0.50 8.37
CA THR A 85 -13.23 0.82 9.76
C THR A 85 -12.59 -0.35 10.50
N PRO A 86 -13.00 -1.63 10.31
CA PRO A 86 -12.31 -2.74 10.97
C PRO A 86 -10.88 -2.89 10.47
N TYR A 87 -9.95 -3.27 11.35
CA TYR A 87 -8.57 -3.55 10.99
C TYR A 87 -8.33 -5.04 10.67
N THR A 88 -7.06 -5.44 10.61
CA THR A 88 -6.62 -6.81 10.38
C THR A 88 -7.44 -7.82 11.18
N PRO A 89 -7.90 -8.93 10.57
CA PRO A 89 -8.75 -9.94 11.21
C PRO A 89 -7.99 -10.83 12.21
N TYR A 90 -7.42 -10.23 13.26
CA TYR A 90 -6.76 -10.96 14.35
C TYR A 90 -7.72 -11.79 15.21
N GLN A 91 -9.01 -11.42 15.22
CA GLN A 91 -10.10 -12.14 15.89
C GLN A 91 -11.02 -12.74 14.81
N PRO A 92 -10.73 -13.96 14.33
CA PRO A 92 -11.40 -14.52 13.15
C PRO A 92 -12.91 -14.72 13.36
N GLU A 93 -13.36 -15.04 14.56
CA GLU A 93 -14.76 -15.34 14.90
C GLU A 93 -15.69 -14.14 14.63
N ILE A 94 -15.17 -12.92 14.76
CA ILE A 94 -15.89 -11.67 14.50
C ILE A 94 -15.45 -11.00 13.18
N ALA A 95 -14.77 -11.76 12.30
CA ALA A 95 -14.21 -11.25 11.06
C ALA A 95 -14.56 -12.09 9.83
N GLN A 96 -15.44 -13.09 9.96
CA GLN A 96 -15.73 -14.06 8.90
C GLN A 96 -16.16 -13.40 7.59
N GLY A 97 -16.95 -12.33 7.61
CA GLY A 97 -17.40 -11.66 6.38
C GLY A 97 -16.26 -11.15 5.48
N ARG A 98 -15.22 -10.50 6.05
CA ARG A 98 -14.07 -10.04 5.26
C ARG A 98 -13.08 -11.17 4.97
N LEU A 99 -12.94 -12.15 5.87
CA LEU A 99 -12.10 -13.32 5.62
C LEU A 99 -12.63 -14.14 4.44
N GLU A 100 -13.95 -14.34 4.35
CA GLU A 100 -14.59 -14.98 3.21
C GLU A 100 -14.35 -14.20 1.92
N SER A 101 -14.49 -12.88 1.93
CA SER A 101 -14.17 -12.03 0.77
C SER A 101 -12.70 -12.15 0.34
N LEU A 102 -11.75 -12.27 1.29
CA LEU A 102 -10.34 -12.49 0.99
C LEU A 102 -10.07 -13.89 0.41
N ILE A 103 -10.79 -14.93 0.87
CA ILE A 103 -10.73 -16.27 0.26
C ILE A 103 -11.27 -16.23 -1.18
N ASN A 104 -12.31 -15.44 -1.44
CA ASN A 104 -12.81 -15.23 -2.80
C ASN A 104 -11.76 -14.55 -3.69
N PHE A 105 -11.03 -13.54 -3.16
CA PHE A 105 -9.90 -12.92 -3.86
C PHE A 105 -8.79 -13.93 -4.17
N GLN A 106 -8.39 -14.75 -3.19
CA GLN A 106 -7.37 -15.79 -3.37
C GLN A 106 -7.81 -16.82 -4.42
N THR A 107 -9.05 -17.26 -4.35
CA THR A 107 -9.62 -18.23 -5.30
C THR A 107 -9.66 -17.65 -6.71
N MET A 108 -10.06 -16.38 -6.87
CA MET A 108 -10.05 -15.67 -8.14
C MET A 108 -8.63 -15.57 -8.71
N ALA A 109 -7.66 -15.13 -7.90
CA ALA A 109 -6.26 -15.01 -8.31
C ALA A 109 -5.66 -16.36 -8.71
N SER A 110 -5.84 -17.41 -7.92
CA SER A 110 -5.39 -18.77 -8.25
C SER A 110 -6.06 -19.29 -9.52
N SER A 111 -7.37 -19.08 -9.69
CA SER A 111 -8.11 -19.53 -10.88
C SER A 111 -7.64 -18.84 -12.17
N LEU A 112 -7.38 -17.52 -12.11
CA LEU A 112 -6.93 -16.74 -13.28
C LEU A 112 -5.47 -17.03 -13.66
N THR A 113 -4.62 -17.28 -12.66
CA THR A 113 -3.18 -17.53 -12.89
C THR A 113 -2.85 -19.01 -13.12
N GLY A 114 -3.76 -19.92 -12.74
CA GLY A 114 -3.51 -21.35 -12.72
C GLY A 114 -2.50 -21.81 -11.66
N LEU A 115 -2.13 -20.93 -10.72
CA LEU A 115 -1.21 -21.25 -9.63
C LEU A 115 -1.97 -21.82 -8.43
N PRO A 116 -1.36 -22.74 -7.66
CA PRO A 116 -2.05 -23.47 -6.60
C PRO A 116 -2.39 -22.60 -5.38
N ILE A 117 -1.64 -21.52 -5.15
CA ILE A 117 -1.81 -20.66 -3.97
C ILE A 117 -1.70 -19.18 -4.35
N SER A 118 -2.46 -18.36 -3.64
CA SER A 118 -2.36 -16.90 -3.67
C SER A 118 -2.45 -16.35 -2.26
N ASN A 119 -1.82 -15.22 -2.00
CA ASN A 119 -1.96 -14.50 -0.74
C ASN A 119 -3.18 -13.57 -0.77
N ALA A 120 -3.43 -12.85 0.33
CA ALA A 120 -4.55 -11.94 0.48
C ALA A 120 -4.24 -10.50 0.02
N SER A 121 -3.44 -10.33 -1.06
CA SER A 121 -2.91 -9.08 -1.64
C SER A 121 -1.48 -8.67 -1.23
N LEU A 122 -0.92 -7.73 -2.01
CA LEU A 122 0.32 -6.98 -1.76
C LEU A 122 0.05 -5.50 -2.11
N LEU A 123 1.05 -4.63 -1.93
CA LEU A 123 0.89 -3.18 -2.08
C LEU A 123 0.63 -2.74 -3.52
N ASP A 124 1.46 -3.18 -4.47
CA ASP A 124 1.36 -2.87 -5.90
C ASP A 124 2.10 -3.90 -6.77
N GLU A 125 2.01 -3.77 -8.10
CA GLU A 125 2.66 -4.67 -9.07
C GLU A 125 4.19 -4.72 -8.90
N GLY A 126 4.83 -3.55 -8.78
CA GLY A 126 6.30 -3.46 -8.74
C GLY A 126 6.88 -4.08 -7.47
N THR A 127 6.25 -3.84 -6.33
CA THR A 127 6.62 -4.44 -5.05
C THR A 127 6.30 -5.93 -5.03
N ALA A 128 5.18 -6.38 -5.62
CA ALA A 128 4.89 -7.81 -5.78
C ALA A 128 5.94 -8.53 -6.64
N ALA A 129 6.38 -7.91 -7.74
CA ALA A 129 7.47 -8.43 -8.57
C ALA A 129 8.79 -8.51 -7.79
N ALA A 130 9.07 -7.52 -6.94
CA ALA A 130 10.25 -7.55 -6.08
C ALA A 130 10.18 -8.62 -4.98
N GLU A 131 9.02 -8.85 -4.36
CA GLU A 131 8.82 -9.97 -3.44
C GLU A 131 9.01 -11.31 -4.15
N ALA A 132 8.53 -11.45 -5.39
CA ALA A 132 8.79 -12.64 -6.20
C ALA A 132 10.30 -12.85 -6.48
N MET A 133 11.03 -11.78 -6.80
CA MET A 133 12.49 -11.82 -6.95
C MET A 133 13.18 -12.26 -5.65
N VAL A 134 12.79 -11.71 -4.50
CA VAL A 134 13.35 -12.06 -3.19
C VAL A 134 13.01 -13.49 -2.80
N MET A 135 11.78 -13.95 -3.09
CA MET A 135 11.35 -15.34 -2.88
C MET A 135 12.21 -16.30 -3.71
N ALA A 136 12.44 -16.02 -4.99
CA ALA A 136 13.31 -16.82 -5.85
C ALA A 136 14.78 -16.83 -5.36
N PHE A 137 15.28 -15.66 -4.92
CA PHE A 137 16.62 -15.52 -4.34
C PHE A 137 16.78 -16.37 -3.07
N ALA A 138 15.81 -16.29 -2.16
CA ALA A 138 15.78 -17.06 -0.92
C ALA A 138 15.64 -18.57 -1.16
N HIS A 139 14.78 -18.97 -2.12
CA HIS A 139 14.60 -20.38 -2.50
C HIS A 139 15.90 -21.04 -2.96
N HIS A 140 16.78 -20.30 -3.64
CA HIS A 140 18.12 -20.76 -4.03
C HIS A 140 19.21 -20.54 -2.96
N GLY A 141 18.83 -20.35 -1.69
CA GLY A 141 19.74 -20.15 -0.57
C GLY A 141 20.64 -18.94 -0.74
N GLN A 142 20.18 -17.90 -1.46
CA GLN A 142 20.90 -16.64 -1.70
C GLN A 142 22.21 -16.79 -2.50
N LYS A 143 22.42 -17.95 -3.14
CA LYS A 143 23.63 -18.25 -3.93
C LYS A 143 23.54 -17.70 -5.36
N ARG A 144 22.35 -17.68 -5.95
CA ARG A 144 22.09 -17.18 -7.31
C ARG A 144 21.87 -15.67 -7.25
N LYS A 145 22.92 -14.89 -7.51
CA LYS A 145 22.87 -13.41 -7.42
C LYS A 145 22.50 -12.71 -8.72
N THR A 146 22.00 -13.42 -9.73
CA THR A 146 21.57 -12.81 -10.98
C THR A 146 20.08 -13.05 -11.18
N PHE A 147 19.32 -11.97 -11.38
CA PHE A 147 17.91 -12.02 -11.71
C PHE A 147 17.69 -11.40 -13.08
N VAL A 148 17.02 -12.12 -13.98
CA VAL A 148 16.76 -11.69 -15.36
C VAL A 148 15.36 -11.09 -15.43
N VAL A 149 15.23 -9.93 -16.08
CA VAL A 149 13.96 -9.21 -16.24
C VAL A 149 13.76 -8.87 -17.71
N ASP A 150 12.55 -9.10 -18.21
CA ASP A 150 12.22 -8.74 -19.58
C ASP A 150 12.19 -7.22 -19.78
N GLN A 151 12.69 -6.76 -20.93
CA GLN A 151 12.67 -5.35 -21.31
C GLN A 151 11.26 -4.79 -21.51
N GLY A 152 10.24 -5.64 -21.69
CA GLY A 152 8.83 -5.26 -21.80
C GLY A 152 8.12 -5.03 -20.46
N VAL A 153 8.78 -5.28 -19.33
CA VAL A 153 8.24 -4.93 -18.00
C VAL A 153 8.07 -3.42 -17.87
N SER A 154 7.02 -2.99 -17.18
CA SER A 154 6.75 -1.57 -16.97
C SER A 154 7.95 -0.85 -16.32
N PRO A 155 8.25 0.40 -16.72
CA PRO A 155 9.44 1.09 -16.25
C PRO A 155 9.43 1.31 -14.72
N GLN A 156 8.27 1.51 -14.12
CA GLN A 156 8.13 1.64 -12.67
C GLN A 156 8.38 0.32 -11.94
N SER A 157 7.88 -0.82 -12.45
CA SER A 157 8.16 -2.14 -11.86
C SER A 157 9.65 -2.46 -11.96
N LEU A 158 10.30 -2.10 -13.07
CA LEU A 158 11.74 -2.22 -13.22
C LEU A 158 12.52 -1.33 -12.24
N ALA A 159 12.07 -0.11 -11.99
CA ALA A 159 12.71 0.79 -11.02
C ALA A 159 12.62 0.24 -9.57
N VAL A 160 11.46 -0.30 -9.19
CA VAL A 160 11.27 -0.96 -7.88
C VAL A 160 12.16 -2.20 -7.76
N LEU A 161 12.22 -3.04 -8.80
CA LEU A 161 13.13 -4.19 -8.84
C LEU A 161 14.59 -3.76 -8.65
N ARG A 162 15.05 -2.74 -9.38
CA ARG A 162 16.43 -2.21 -9.24
C ARG A 162 16.75 -1.78 -7.81
N THR A 163 15.82 -1.05 -7.19
CA THR A 163 15.98 -0.56 -5.82
C THR A 163 16.06 -1.71 -4.84
N ARG A 164 15.13 -2.67 -4.93
CA ARG A 164 15.10 -3.84 -4.04
C ARG A 164 16.30 -4.77 -4.25
N ALA A 165 16.71 -4.99 -5.48
CA ALA A 165 17.87 -5.82 -5.81
C ALA A 165 19.16 -5.28 -5.20
N GLY A 166 19.34 -3.95 -5.20
CA GLY A 166 20.49 -3.28 -4.57
C GLY A 166 20.65 -3.64 -3.09
N GLY A 167 19.54 -3.67 -2.33
CA GLY A 167 19.56 -4.02 -0.90
C GLY A 167 20.00 -5.46 -0.61
N PHE A 168 19.82 -6.38 -1.56
CA PHE A 168 20.22 -7.79 -1.43
C PHE A 168 21.50 -8.14 -2.20
N GLY A 169 22.12 -7.18 -2.89
CA GLY A 169 23.27 -7.44 -3.78
C GLY A 169 22.93 -8.36 -4.96
N ILE A 170 21.68 -8.31 -5.44
CA ILE A 170 21.22 -9.03 -6.63
C ILE A 170 21.56 -8.21 -7.88
N ARG A 171 22.24 -8.82 -8.83
CA ARG A 171 22.50 -8.26 -10.16
C ARG A 171 21.27 -8.47 -11.05
N LEU A 172 20.61 -7.37 -11.41
CA LEU A 172 19.57 -7.37 -12.43
C LEU A 172 20.19 -7.35 -13.84
N VAL A 173 19.74 -8.26 -14.68
CA VAL A 173 20.04 -8.29 -16.12
C VAL A 173 18.73 -8.04 -16.87
N VAL A 174 18.65 -6.90 -17.56
CA VAL A 174 17.47 -6.50 -18.32
C VAL A 174 17.72 -6.73 -19.79
N GLY A 175 16.77 -7.36 -20.48
CA GLY A 175 16.83 -7.52 -21.93
C GLY A 175 15.69 -8.38 -22.44
N ASP A 176 15.70 -8.67 -23.73
CA ASP A 176 14.79 -9.63 -24.37
C ASP A 176 15.02 -11.03 -23.76
N VAL A 177 14.10 -11.47 -22.90
CA VAL A 177 14.26 -12.73 -22.17
C VAL A 177 14.40 -13.89 -23.15
N ALA A 178 13.66 -13.92 -24.25
CA ALA A 178 13.74 -15.01 -25.24
C ALA A 178 15.17 -15.20 -25.80
N LYS A 179 15.97 -14.13 -25.89
CA LYS A 179 17.39 -14.19 -26.30
C LYS A 179 18.34 -14.52 -25.15
N LEU A 180 17.98 -14.13 -23.92
CA LEU A 180 18.81 -14.32 -22.74
C LEU A 180 18.74 -15.75 -22.15
N ILE A 181 17.61 -16.45 -22.32
CA ILE A 181 17.41 -17.82 -21.83
C ILE A 181 17.48 -18.92 -22.90
N VAL A 182 17.99 -18.63 -24.11
CA VAL A 182 18.24 -19.68 -25.11
C VAL A 182 19.17 -20.72 -24.50
N PRO A 183 18.76 -22.01 -24.42
CA PRO A 183 19.66 -23.07 -23.99
C PRO A 183 20.86 -23.07 -24.92
N ARG A 184 22.08 -22.96 -24.40
CA ARG A 184 23.25 -23.38 -25.17
C ARG A 184 23.09 -24.89 -25.37
N CYS A 185 22.71 -25.30 -26.57
CA CYS A 185 22.95 -26.66 -27.05
C CYS A 185 24.44 -26.99 -26.93
#